data_AF-A0A353S8B7-F1
#
_entry.id   AF-A0A353S8B7-F1
#
_cell.length_a   1.000
_cell.length_b   1.000
_cell.length_c   1.000
_cell.angle_alpha   90.00
_cell.angle_beta   90.00
_cell.angle_gamma   90.00
#
_symmetry.space_group_name_H-M   'P 1'
#
loop_
_entity.id
_entity.type
_entity.pdbx_description
1 polymer ?
#
loop_
_entity_poly.entity_id
_entity_poly.type
_entity_poly.pdbx_seq_one_letter_code
_entity_poly.pdbx_strand_id
1 'polypeptide(L)'
;MALLRRRDKEQNMRLIRDIRRSLQAFSQKASAMNGSYEQEKRQIALLLDAAGQLEPSSDITAAKLEQDILMRITETSSACDSVIVGKDGAEFRQRLSSLQQLVRQRGALAARG
;
A
#
# COMPACT_ATOMS: atom_id res chain seq x y z
N MET A 1 6.99 28.25 13.07
CA MET A 1 6.31 27.72 11.86
C MET A 1 7.19 26.83 10.99
N ALA A 2 8.45 27.20 10.65
CA ALA A 2 9.30 26.39 9.76
C ALA A 2 9.73 25.01 10.32
N LEU A 3 9.94 24.90 11.65
CA LEU A 3 10.35 23.64 12.30
C LEU A 3 9.25 22.57 12.32
N LEU A 4 7.98 22.98 12.49
CA LEU A 4 6.82 22.08 12.46
C LEU A 4 6.67 21.43 11.08
N ARG A 5 6.72 22.23 10.01
CA ARG A 5 6.64 21.74 8.63
C ARG A 5 7.77 20.77 8.24
N ARG A 6 8.97 20.93 8.81
CA ARG A 6 10.08 19.98 8.62
C ARG A 6 9.79 18.63 9.29
N ARG A 7 9.29 18.65 10.53
CA ARG A 7 8.96 17.45 11.28
C ARG A 7 7.85 16.63 10.61
N ASP A 8 6.81 17.30 10.10
CA ASP A 8 5.69 16.63 9.42
C ASP A 8 6.16 15.97 8.11
N LYS A 9 7.02 16.66 7.35
CA LYS A 9 7.60 16.11 6.12
C LYS A 9 8.54 14.92 6.38
N GLU A 10 9.32 14.95 7.46
CA GLU A 10 10.15 13.82 7.88
C GLU A 10 9.32 12.61 8.31
N GLN A 11 8.22 12.83 9.02
CA GLN A 11 7.29 11.76 9.39
C GLN A 11 6.65 11.14 8.14
N ASN A 12 6.20 11.97 7.19
CA ASN A 12 5.62 11.51 5.94
C ASN A 12 6.63 10.71 5.09
N MET A 13 7.89 11.15 5.04
CA MET A 13 8.98 10.39 4.41
C MET A 13 9.18 9.01 5.05
N ARG A 14 9.05 8.89 6.37
CA ARG A 14 9.13 7.59 7.06
C ARG A 14 7.96 6.70 6.68
N LEU A 15 6.74 7.23 6.70
CA LEU A 15 5.54 6.48 6.34
C LEU A 15 5.59 5.96 4.90
N ILE A 16 6.00 6.77 3.92
CA ILE A 16 6.17 6.33 2.53
C ILE A 16 7.22 5.21 2.42
N ARG A 17 8.33 5.33 3.15
CA ARG A 17 9.36 4.27 3.17
C ARG A 17 8.81 2.97 3.75
N ASP A 18 8.00 3.06 4.81
CA ASP A 18 7.39 1.90 5.45
C ASP A 18 6.34 1.27 4.53
N ILE A 19 5.58 2.07 3.77
CA ILE A 19 4.63 1.57 2.74
C ILE A 19 5.39 0.77 1.69
N ARG A 20 6.47 1.33 1.13
CA ARG A 20 7.27 0.66 0.09
C ARG A 20 7.86 -0.66 0.60
N ARG A 21 8.44 -0.66 1.81
CA ARG A 21 8.98 -1.88 2.43
C ARG A 21 7.89 -2.92 2.68
N SER A 22 6.73 -2.49 3.18
CA SER A 22 5.61 -3.38 3.49
C SER A 22 5.00 -3.98 2.23
N LEU A 23 4.84 -3.19 1.16
CA LEU A 23 4.40 -3.68 -0.15
C LEU A 23 5.41 -4.61 -0.79
N GLN A 24 6.72 -4.35 -0.64
CA GLN A 24 7.75 -5.25 -1.15
C GLN A 24 7.69 -6.61 -0.45
N ALA A 25 7.59 -6.63 0.88
CA ALA A 25 7.42 -7.86 1.64
C ALA A 25 6.12 -8.58 1.28
N PHE A 26 5.03 -7.83 1.11
CA PHE A 26 3.74 -8.38 0.68
C PHE A 26 3.82 -8.97 -0.74
N SER A 27 4.50 -8.32 -1.68
CA SER A 27 4.72 -8.82 -3.04
C SER A 27 5.54 -10.11 -3.04
N GLN A 28 6.56 -10.21 -2.20
CA GLN A 28 7.32 -11.45 -2.03
C GLN A 28 6.43 -12.57 -1.49
N LYS A 29 5.61 -12.29 -0.49
CA LYS A 29 4.64 -13.24 0.05
C LYS A 29 3.62 -13.71 -1.00
N ALA A 30 3.08 -12.78 -1.77
CA ALA A 30 2.12 -13.04 -2.85
C ALA A 30 2.68 -13.99 -3.93
N SER A 31 4.01 -14.04 -4.11
CA SER A 31 4.65 -14.97 -5.06
C SER A 31 4.39 -16.45 -4.72
N ALA A 32 4.12 -16.76 -3.45
CA ALA A 32 3.81 -18.11 -2.98
C ALA A 32 2.36 -18.56 -3.30
N MET A 33 1.50 -17.66 -3.78
CA MET A 33 0.16 -18.05 -4.24
C MET A 33 0.24 -18.97 -5.46
N ASN A 34 -0.73 -19.87 -5.62
CA ASN A 34 -0.82 -20.74 -6.78
C ASN A 34 -1.15 -19.96 -8.08
N GLY A 35 -1.11 -20.65 -9.22
CA GLY A 35 -1.33 -20.06 -10.54
C GLY A 35 -2.73 -19.50 -10.81
N SER A 36 -3.72 -19.77 -9.94
CA SER A 36 -5.07 -19.20 -10.08
C SER A 36 -5.14 -17.72 -9.71
N TYR A 37 -4.08 -17.17 -9.11
CA TYR A 37 -4.02 -15.79 -8.61
C TYR A 37 -2.99 -14.91 -9.37
N GLU A 38 -2.64 -15.30 -10.60
CA GLU A 38 -1.67 -14.54 -11.41
C GLU A 38 -2.12 -13.10 -11.69
N GLN A 39 -3.42 -12.86 -11.82
CA GLN A 39 -3.95 -11.50 -11.99
C GLN A 39 -3.67 -10.65 -10.75
N GLU A 40 -3.92 -11.19 -9.56
CA GLU A 40 -3.70 -10.51 -8.29
C GLU A 40 -2.20 -10.28 -8.04
N LYS A 41 -1.33 -11.23 -8.41
CA LYS A 41 0.13 -11.02 -8.36
C LYS A 41 0.55 -9.83 -9.22
N ARG A 42 0.04 -9.71 -10.45
CA ARG A 42 0.29 -8.55 -11.33
C ARG A 42 -0.24 -7.26 -10.73
N GLN A 43 -1.44 -7.29 -10.13
CA GLN A 43 -2.02 -6.15 -9.45
C GLN A 43 -1.17 -5.67 -8.27
N ILE A 44 -0.56 -6.58 -7.51
CA ILE A 44 0.35 -6.26 -6.41
C ILE A 44 1.65 -5.65 -6.94
N ALA A 45 2.20 -6.16 -8.04
CA ALA A 45 3.37 -5.55 -8.69
C ALA A 45 3.07 -4.10 -9.13
N LEU A 46 1.93 -3.87 -9.77
CA LEU A 46 1.50 -2.51 -10.15
C LEU A 46 1.30 -1.58 -8.94
N LEU A 47 0.83 -2.12 -7.81
CA LEU A 47 0.73 -1.37 -6.56
C LEU A 47 2.10 -0.97 -6.01
N LEU A 48 3.08 -1.89 -6.06
CA LEU A 48 4.44 -1.62 -5.63
C LEU A 48 5.07 -0.50 -6.48
N ASP A 49 4.90 -0.55 -7.80
CA ASP A 49 5.36 0.50 -8.70
C ASP A 49 4.70 1.84 -8.39
N ALA A 50 3.37 1.86 -8.21
CA ALA A 50 2.63 3.08 -7.84
C ALA A 50 3.09 3.66 -6.49
N ALA A 51 3.36 2.81 -5.50
CA ALA A 51 3.89 3.23 -4.21
C ALA A 51 5.33 3.78 -4.32
N GLY A 52 6.11 3.30 -5.30
CA GLY A 52 7.42 3.83 -5.65
C GLY A 52 7.39 5.27 -6.16
N GLN A 53 6.26 5.71 -6.72
CA GLN A 53 6.04 7.06 -7.23
C GLN A 53 5.43 8.02 -6.20
N LEU A 54 5.13 7.55 -4.97
CA LEU A 54 4.58 8.41 -3.93
C LEU A 54 5.64 9.37 -3.39
N GLU A 55 5.36 10.66 -3.49
CA GLU A 55 6.21 11.74 -2.99
C GLU A 55 5.78 12.22 -1.60
N PRO A 56 6.73 12.62 -0.73
CA PRO A 56 6.41 13.15 0.60
C PRO A 56 5.60 14.44 0.55
N SER A 57 4.55 14.51 1.34
CA SER A 57 3.68 15.68 1.48
C SER A 57 3.66 16.18 2.93
N SER A 58 3.48 17.48 3.13
CA SER A 58 3.20 18.07 4.45
C SER A 58 1.70 18.19 4.74
N ASP A 59 0.85 17.65 3.87
CA ASP A 59 -0.60 17.62 4.06
C ASP A 59 -0.98 16.55 5.11
N ILE A 60 -1.77 16.92 6.10
CA ILE A 60 -2.29 16.01 7.13
C ILE A 60 -3.13 14.88 6.51
N THR A 61 -3.83 15.16 5.42
CA THR A 61 -4.62 14.18 4.67
C THR A 61 -3.72 13.13 4.03
N ALA A 62 -2.53 13.53 3.55
CA ALA A 62 -1.54 12.60 3.01
C ALA A 62 -1.02 11.64 4.09
N ALA A 63 -0.70 12.16 5.27
CA ALA A 63 -0.24 11.34 6.40
C ALA A 63 -1.32 10.35 6.88
N LYS A 64 -2.60 10.75 6.90
CA LYS A 64 -3.70 9.84 7.23
C LYS A 64 -3.85 8.73 6.19
N LEU A 65 -3.85 9.09 4.90
CA LEU A 65 -3.90 8.10 3.82
C LEU A 65 -2.73 7.12 3.87
N GLU A 66 -1.54 7.56 4.23
CA GLU A 66 -0.38 6.68 4.38
C GLU A 66 -0.54 5.67 5.52
N GLN A 67 -1.10 6.08 6.66
CA GLN A 67 -1.45 5.17 7.75
C GLN A 67 -2.53 4.17 7.33
N ASP A 68 -3.58 4.64 6.64
CA ASP A 68 -4.65 3.79 6.12
C ASP A 68 -4.09 2.76 5.12
N ILE A 69 -3.15 3.16 4.26
CA ILE A 69 -2.44 2.26 3.34
C ILE A 69 -1.66 1.20 4.12
N LEU A 70 -0.88 1.57 5.15
CA LEU A 70 -0.11 0.62 5.96
C LEU A 70 -1.00 -0.41 6.66
N MET A 71 -2.10 0.05 7.27
CA MET A 71 -3.10 -0.82 7.87
C MET A 71 -3.69 -1.77 6.82
N ARG A 72 -4.08 -1.24 5.66
CA ARG A 72 -4.66 -2.05 4.58
C ARG A 72 -3.68 -3.06 3.99
N ILE A 73 -2.38 -2.74 3.90
CA ILE A 73 -1.35 -3.72 3.49
C ILE A 73 -1.31 -4.88 4.49
N THR A 74 -1.35 -4.58 5.79
CA THR A 74 -1.34 -5.61 6.84
C THR A 74 -2.55 -6.52 6.74
N GLU A 75 -3.74 -5.96 6.60
CA GLU A 75 -4.99 -6.71 6.43
C GLU A 75 -4.99 -7.55 5.14
N THR A 76 -4.51 -6.98 4.03
CA THR A 76 -4.44 -7.70 2.75
C THR A 76 -3.41 -8.83 2.81
N SER A 77 -2.27 -8.59 3.45
CA SER A 77 -1.23 -9.59 3.69
C SER A 77 -1.75 -10.74 4.55
N SER A 78 -2.56 -10.46 5.58
CA SER A 78 -3.19 -11.50 6.40
C SER A 78 -4.21 -12.31 5.60
N ALA A 79 -5.04 -11.66 4.76
CA ALA A 79 -5.97 -12.39 3.88
C ALA A 79 -5.26 -13.23 2.81
N CYS A 80 -4.05 -12.82 2.40
CA CYS A 80 -3.19 -13.60 1.50
C CYS A 80 -2.75 -14.93 2.12
N ASP A 81 -2.59 -15.02 3.44
CA ASP A 81 -2.26 -16.31 4.09
C ASP A 81 -3.34 -17.36 3.83
N SER A 82 -4.61 -16.95 3.94
CA SER A 82 -5.76 -17.82 3.64
C SER A 82 -5.71 -18.34 2.19
N VAL A 83 -5.35 -17.49 1.24
CA VAL A 83 -5.21 -17.87 -0.17
C VAL A 83 -4.05 -18.85 -0.38
N ILE A 84 -2.91 -18.60 0.26
CA ILE A 84 -1.71 -19.47 0.15
C ILE A 84 -2.02 -20.89 0.63
N VAL A 85 -2.81 -21.04 1.69
CA VAL A 85 -3.24 -22.35 2.20
C VAL A 85 -4.45 -22.94 1.44
N GLY A 86 -4.85 -22.34 0.32
CA GLY A 86 -5.86 -22.87 -0.59
C GLY A 86 -7.32 -22.54 -0.24
N LYS A 87 -7.57 -21.56 0.65
CA LYS A 87 -8.93 -21.09 0.94
C LYS A 87 -9.44 -20.15 -0.15
N ASP A 88 -10.74 -19.85 -0.10
CA ASP A 88 -11.37 -18.87 -0.97
C ASP A 88 -10.70 -17.48 -0.84
N GLY A 89 -10.52 -16.82 -1.99
CA GLY A 89 -9.81 -15.55 -2.11
C GLY A 89 -10.72 -14.33 -2.20
N ALA A 90 -12.02 -14.42 -1.91
CA ALA A 90 -12.92 -13.27 -2.02
C ALA A 90 -12.52 -12.12 -1.08
N GLU A 91 -12.21 -12.42 0.18
CA GLU A 91 -11.75 -11.43 1.15
C GLU A 91 -10.42 -10.79 0.71
N PHE A 92 -9.50 -11.60 0.20
CA PHE A 92 -8.22 -11.12 -0.33
C PHE A 92 -8.43 -10.15 -1.50
N ARG A 93 -9.25 -10.51 -2.49
CA ARG A 93 -9.56 -9.65 -3.64
C ARG A 93 -10.23 -8.34 -3.21
N GLN A 94 -11.17 -8.40 -2.26
CA GLN A 94 -11.83 -7.21 -1.73
C GLN A 94 -10.83 -6.27 -1.06
N ARG A 95 -9.94 -6.80 -0.22
CA ARG A 95 -8.91 -6.03 0.46
C ARG A 95 -7.87 -5.46 -0.50
N LEU A 96 -7.47 -6.23 -1.52
CA LEU A 96 -6.56 -5.78 -2.57
C LEU A 96 -7.16 -4.61 -3.37
N SER A 97 -8.44 -4.69 -3.74
CA SER A 97 -9.14 -3.59 -4.42
C SER A 97 -9.19 -2.32 -3.56
N SER A 98 -9.49 -2.46 -2.26
CA SER A 98 -9.48 -1.32 -1.32
C SER A 98 -8.08 -0.70 -1.19
N LEU A 99 -7.02 -1.53 -1.14
CA LEU A 99 -5.64 -1.04 -1.13
C LEU A 99 -5.30 -0.24 -2.40
N GLN A 100 -5.71 -0.72 -3.57
CA GLN A 100 -5.54 -0.01 -4.84
C GLN A 100 -6.21 1.35 -4.82
N GLN A 101 -7.42 1.45 -4.27
CA GLN A 101 -8.15 2.71 -4.16
C GLN A 101 -7.39 3.71 -3.27
N LEU A 102 -6.89 3.29 -2.11
CA LEU A 102 -6.14 4.16 -1.20
C LEU A 102 -4.84 4.68 -1.84
N VAL A 103 -4.08 3.81 -2.50
CA VAL A 103 -2.83 4.21 -3.19
C VAL A 103 -3.14 5.20 -4.33
N ARG A 104 -4.21 4.97 -5.10
CA ARG A 104 -4.66 5.91 -6.15
C ARG A 104 -5.08 7.25 -5.59
N GLN A 105 -5.85 7.28 -4.49
CA GLN A 105 -6.25 8.51 -3.83
C GLN A 105 -5.03 9.30 -3.35
N ARG A 106 -4.05 8.62 -2.74
CA ARG A 106 -2.80 9.26 -2.28
C ARG A 106 -1.95 9.79 -3.43
N GLY A 107 -1.89 9.09 -4.55
CA GLY A 107 -1.22 9.55 -5.77
C GLY A 107 -1.91 10.77 -6.40
N ALA A 108 -3.24 10.77 -6.47
CA ALA A 108 -4.02 11.90 -6.97
C ALA A 108 -3.90 13.15 -6.08
N LEU A 109 -3.73 12.96 -4.77
CA LEU A 109 -3.47 14.06 -3.83
C LEU A 109 -2.10 14.72 -4.10
N ALA A 110 -1.08 13.92 -4.42
CA ALA A 110 0.25 14.43 -4.77
C ALA A 110 0.26 15.21 -6.10
N ALA A 111 -0.59 14.85 -7.06
CA ALA A 111 -0.69 15.53 -8.35
C ALA A 111 -1.42 16.90 -8.28
N ARG A 112 -2.03 17.24 -7.13
CA ARG A 112 -2.85 18.45 -6.94
C ARG A 112 -2.20 19.53 -6.07
N GLY A 113 -1.07 19.23 -5.42
CA GLY A 113 -0.32 20.15 -4.55
C GLY A 113 1.03 20.48 -5.15
#